data_AF-A0A947TE01-F1
#
_entry.id   AF-A0A947TE01-F1
#
_cell.length_a   1.000
_cell.length_b   1.000
_cell.length_c   1.000
_cell.angle_alpha   90.00
_cell.angle_beta   90.00
_cell.angle_gamma   90.00
#
_symmetry.space_group_name_H-M   'P 1'
#
loop_
_entity.id
_entity.type
_entity.pdbx_description
1 polymer ?
#
loop_
_entity_poly.entity_id
_entity_poly.type
_entity_poly.pdbx_seq_one_letter_code
_entity_poly.pdbx_strand_id
1 'polypeptide(L)'
;QVGAFAGHRAGEACYRCFVGDAFDAEDCDSCAEDGMLGAMAGWTGTFGALQAVRALLDRISAFGDPQWGTVHLLDGMTPAMRSFTIAKDPACSGCGSTA
;
A
#
# COMPACT_ATOMS: atom_id res chain seq x y z
N GLN A 1 -6.85 3.63 0.66
CA GLN A 1 -6.07 2.54 0.01
C GLN A 1 -5.29 1.82 1.09
N VAL A 2 -5.06 0.51 0.95
CA VAL A 2 -4.21 -0.27 1.85
C VAL A 2 -3.31 -1.18 1.00
N GLY A 3 -2.01 -1.16 1.23
CA GLY A 3 -1.07 -2.04 0.53
C GLY A 3 0.09 -2.45 1.43
N ALA A 4 0.62 -3.65 1.19
CA ALA A 4 1.79 -4.19 1.88
C ALA A 4 2.99 -4.18 0.91
N PHE A 5 4.06 -3.47 1.26
CA PHE A 5 5.24 -3.31 0.41
C PHE A 5 6.47 -3.95 1.05
N ALA A 6 7.25 -4.70 0.26
CA ALA A 6 8.44 -5.39 0.74
C ALA A 6 9.60 -5.27 -0.24
N GLY A 7 9.92 -4.05 -0.70
CA GLY A 7 10.93 -3.82 -1.73
C GLY A 7 12.35 -4.34 -1.44
N HIS A 8 12.65 -4.66 -0.18
CA HIS A 8 13.89 -5.34 0.24
C HIS A 8 13.94 -6.82 -0.18
N ARG A 9 12.81 -7.43 -0.55
CA ARG A 9 12.74 -8.81 -1.05
C ARG A 9 12.94 -8.85 -2.56
N ALA A 10 13.47 -9.96 -3.05
CA ALA A 10 13.62 -10.20 -4.48
C ALA A 10 12.25 -10.23 -5.16
N GLY A 11 12.10 -9.55 -6.30
CA GLY A 11 10.85 -9.49 -7.07
C GLY A 11 9.78 -8.54 -6.52
N GLU A 12 9.89 -8.09 -5.27
CA GLU A 12 8.85 -7.27 -4.63
C GLU A 12 9.06 -5.76 -4.82
N ALA A 13 7.95 -5.03 -4.98
CA ALA A 13 7.91 -3.58 -5.11
C ALA A 13 7.99 -2.87 -3.74
N CYS A 14 8.66 -1.71 -3.69
CA CYS A 14 8.53 -0.79 -2.56
C CYS A 14 7.39 0.22 -2.79
N TYR A 15 7.07 1.02 -1.79
CA TYR A 15 6.11 2.12 -1.93
C TYR A 15 6.49 3.10 -3.06
N ARG A 16 7.78 3.37 -3.26
CA ARG A 16 8.26 4.26 -4.33
C ARG A 16 8.09 3.67 -5.74
N CYS A 17 8.05 2.34 -5.89
CA CYS A 17 7.65 1.74 -7.17
C CYS A 17 6.18 2.07 -7.52
N PHE A 18 5.35 2.34 -6.52
CA PHE A 18 3.95 2.71 -6.73
C PHE A 18 3.78 4.21 -6.95
N VAL A 19 4.34 5.05 -6.08
CA VAL A 19 4.11 6.51 -6.13
C VAL A 19 5.11 7.29 -6.99
N GLY A 20 6.22 6.67 -7.41
CA GLY A 20 7.30 7.34 -8.12
C GLY A 20 8.03 8.37 -7.25
N ASP A 21 8.61 9.37 -7.90
CA ASP A 21 9.28 10.52 -7.26
C ASP A 21 8.34 11.73 -7.11
N ALA A 22 7.02 11.52 -7.18
CA ALA A 22 6.04 12.60 -7.11
C ALA A 22 6.05 13.26 -5.72
N PHE A 23 6.48 14.52 -5.68
CA PHE A 23 6.36 15.42 -4.54
C PHE A 23 5.82 16.78 -5.00
N ASP A 24 4.58 16.84 -5.51
CA ASP A 24 3.86 18.11 -5.64
C ASP A 24 3.08 18.36 -4.35
N ALA A 25 3.82 18.60 -3.26
CA ALA A 25 3.22 18.98 -1.98
C ALA A 25 2.66 20.42 -2.00
N GLU A 26 3.02 21.22 -3.01
CA GLU A 26 2.64 22.63 -3.14
C GLU A 26 1.17 22.82 -3.56
N ASP A 27 0.55 21.81 -4.20
CA ASP A 27 -0.83 21.85 -4.75
C ASP A 27 -1.78 20.81 -4.10
N CYS A 28 -1.44 20.27 -2.92
CA CYS A 28 -2.27 19.27 -2.25
C CYS A 28 -2.98 19.85 -1.02
N ASP A 29 -4.31 19.93 -1.09
CA ASP A 29 -5.17 20.20 0.06
C ASP A 29 -5.01 19.11 1.13
N SER A 30 -5.04 19.51 2.41
CA SER A 30 -4.90 18.54 3.50
C SER A 30 -6.21 17.79 3.77
N CYS A 31 -6.12 16.56 4.29
CA CYS A 31 -7.32 15.83 4.76
C CYS A 31 -8.12 16.61 5.82
N ALA A 32 -7.50 17.57 6.50
CA ALA A 32 -8.16 18.44 7.47
C ALA A 32 -9.00 19.54 6.80
N GLU A 33 -8.60 19.99 5.60
CA GLU A 33 -9.31 20.99 4.79
C GLU A 33 -10.44 20.34 3.96
N ASP A 34 -10.16 19.22 3.29
CA ASP A 34 -11.13 18.52 2.42
C ASP A 34 -12.15 17.68 3.20
N GLY A 35 -11.79 17.30 4.43
CA GLY A 35 -12.55 16.39 5.27
C GLY A 35 -12.35 14.91 4.92
N MET A 36 -12.49 14.07 5.94
CA MET A 36 -12.35 12.61 5.82
C MET A 36 -13.52 11.92 6.53
N LEU A 37 -14.24 11.07 5.80
CA LEU A 37 -15.30 10.26 6.40
C LEU A 37 -14.73 9.28 7.43
N GLY A 38 -15.09 9.43 8.71
CA GLY A 38 -14.54 8.62 9.81
C GLY A 38 -14.72 7.10 9.62
N ALA A 39 -15.83 6.67 9.00
CA ALA A 39 -16.05 5.26 8.68
C ALA A 39 -15.00 4.70 7.70
N MET A 40 -14.56 5.49 6.72
CA MET A 40 -13.52 5.11 5.77
C MET A 40 -12.13 5.07 6.43
N ALA A 41 -11.86 5.97 7.37
CA ALA A 41 -10.64 5.93 8.17
C ALA A 41 -10.59 4.66 9.04
N GLY A 42 -11.71 4.31 9.70
CA GLY A 42 -11.86 3.07 10.45
C GLY A 42 -11.64 1.83 9.59
N TRP A 43 -12.30 1.75 8.43
CA TRP A 43 -12.14 0.63 7.49
C TRP A 43 -10.69 0.46 7.02
N THR A 44 -10.05 1.56 6.60
CA THR A 44 -8.65 1.57 6.16
C THR A 44 -7.71 1.15 7.28
N GLY A 45 -7.91 1.67 8.50
CA GLY A 45 -7.09 1.36 9.67
C GLY A 45 -7.19 -0.10 10.10
N THR A 46 -8.40 -0.65 10.19
CA THR A 46 -8.62 -2.06 10.53
C THR A 46 -8.01 -2.99 9.49
N PHE A 47 -8.13 -2.66 8.19
CA PHE A 47 -7.52 -3.47 7.14
C PHE A 47 -5.99 -3.36 7.14
N GLY A 48 -5.43 -2.19 7.42
CA GLY A 48 -4.00 -2.01 7.64
C GLY A 48 -3.46 -2.85 8.80
N ALA A 49 -4.20 -2.93 9.92
CA ALA A 49 -3.86 -3.78 11.04
C ALA A 49 -3.88 -5.27 10.68
N LEU A 50 -4.88 -5.73 9.90
CA LEU A 50 -4.92 -7.09 9.38
C LEU A 50 -3.69 -7.39 8.49
N GLN A 51 -3.31 -6.46 7.61
CA GLN A 51 -2.11 -6.59 6.78
C GLN A 51 -0.82 -6.67 7.62
N ALA A 52 -0.70 -5.86 8.67
CA ALA A 52 0.44 -5.93 9.59
C ALA A 52 0.54 -7.30 10.30
N VAL A 53 -0.59 -7.86 10.75
CA VAL A 53 -0.62 -9.20 11.35
C VAL A 53 -0.20 -10.27 10.34
N ARG A 54 -0.70 -10.23 9.10
CA ARG A 54 -0.29 -11.17 8.04
C ARG A 54 1.20 -11.07 7.74
N ALA A 55 1.73 -9.86 7.64
CA ALA A 55 3.16 -9.61 7.43
C ALA A 55 4.03 -10.18 8.56
N LEU A 56 3.65 -9.96 9.83
CA LEU A 56 4.39 -10.47 11.00
C LEU A 56 4.37 -12.00 11.07
N LEU A 57 3.31 -12.63 10.57
CA LEU A 57 3.12 -14.07 10.60
C LEU A 57 3.48 -14.77 9.27
N ASP A 58 4.12 -14.06 8.34
CA ASP A 58 4.60 -14.58 7.07
C ASP A 58 5.49 -15.82 7.27
N ARG A 59 5.18 -16.91 6.56
CA ARG A 59 5.86 -18.22 6.62
C ARG A 59 5.83 -18.98 7.96
N ILE A 60 5.16 -18.46 8.99
CA ILE A 60 5.07 -19.13 10.30
C ILE A 60 3.64 -19.49 10.73
N SER A 61 2.63 -19.03 10.00
CA SER A 61 1.22 -19.29 10.30
C SER A 61 0.41 -19.69 9.07
N ALA A 62 -0.83 -20.13 9.30
CA ALA A 62 -1.80 -20.42 8.25
C ALA A 62 -2.50 -19.17 7.68
N PHE A 63 -2.16 -17.94 8.12
CA PHE A 63 -2.75 -16.70 7.60
C PHE A 63 -2.37 -16.41 6.13
N GLY A 64 -1.48 -17.22 5.56
CA GLY A 64 -1.13 -17.22 4.14
C GLY A 64 -0.18 -16.10 3.74
N ASP A 65 -0.13 -15.85 2.43
CA ASP A 65 0.68 -14.79 1.82
C ASP A 65 0.17 -13.40 2.25
N PRO A 66 1.02 -12.49 2.75
CA PRO A 66 0.66 -11.08 3.03
C PRO A 66 0.17 -10.30 1.81
N GLN A 67 0.34 -10.82 0.58
CA GLN A 67 0.02 -10.14 -0.68
C GLN A 67 0.93 -8.94 -0.90
N TRP A 68 2.23 -9.17 -0.77
CA TRP A 68 3.24 -8.16 -1.06
C TRP A 68 3.04 -7.56 -2.46
N GLY A 69 3.27 -6.24 -2.57
CA GLY A 69 3.09 -5.51 -3.82
C GLY A 69 1.63 -5.33 -4.26
N THR A 70 0.64 -5.79 -3.49
CA THR A 70 -0.77 -5.59 -3.82
C THR A 70 -1.33 -4.36 -3.11
N VAL A 71 -2.04 -3.51 -3.86
CA VAL A 71 -2.78 -2.37 -3.32
C VAL A 71 -4.28 -2.66 -3.42
N HIS A 72 -4.98 -2.48 -2.31
CA HIS A 72 -6.42 -2.53 -2.20
C HIS A 72 -6.99 -1.11 -2.17
N LEU A 73 -7.73 -0.76 -3.22
CA LEU A 73 -8.48 0.48 -3.30
C LEU A 73 -9.88 0.26 -2.75
N LEU A 74 -10.27 1.10 -1.80
CA LEU A 74 -11.56 1.10 -1.14
C LEU A 74 -12.34 2.31 -1.67
N ASP A 75 -13.51 2.06 -2.26
CA ASP A 75 -14.41 3.10 -2.74
C ASP A 75 -15.60 3.20 -1.78
N GLY A 76 -15.76 4.37 -1.16
CA GLY A 76 -16.85 4.66 -0.23
C GLY A 76 -18.08 5.28 -0.89
N MET A 77 -17.95 5.84 -2.10
CA MET A 77 -19.05 6.45 -2.85
C MET A 77 -19.88 5.39 -3.56
N THR A 78 -19.20 4.43 -4.17
CA THR A 78 -19.79 3.19 -4.68
C THR A 78 -19.14 2.04 -3.94
N PRO A 79 -19.73 1.55 -2.83
CA PRO A 79 -19.11 0.56 -1.94
C PRO A 79 -18.53 -0.63 -2.69
N ALA A 80 -17.20 -0.62 -2.83
CA ALA A 80 -16.48 -1.62 -3.58
C ALA A 80 -15.01 -1.67 -3.12
N MET A 81 -14.40 -2.83 -3.36
CA MET A 81 -12.97 -3.02 -3.18
C MET A 81 -12.39 -3.59 -4.48
N ARG A 82 -11.36 -2.93 -5.00
CA ARG A 82 -10.57 -3.46 -6.12
C ARG A 82 -9.12 -3.63 -5.68
N SER A 83 -8.47 -4.64 -6.23
CA SER A 83 -7.06 -4.92 -5.95
C SER A 83 -6.27 -4.91 -7.24
N PHE A 84 -5.03 -4.41 -7.17
CA PHE A 84 -4.09 -4.44 -8.28
C PHE A 84 -2.67 -4.63 -7.75
N THR A 85 -1.82 -5.25 -8.56
CA THR A 85 -0.44 -5.56 -8.21
C THR A 85 0.49 -4.50 -8.79
N ILE A 86 1.45 -4.07 -7.98
CA ILE A 86 2.51 -3.15 -8.35
C ILE A 86 3.73 -3.96 -8.77
N ALA A 87 4.19 -3.75 -10.01
CA ALA A 87 5.42 -4.35 -10.47
C ALA A 87 6.64 -3.66 -9.80
N LYS A 88 7.65 -4.45 -9.45
CA LYS A 88 8.95 -3.90 -9.04
C LYS A 88 9.57 -3.19 -10.24
N ASP A 89 9.85 -1.90 -10.09
CA ASP A 89 10.60 -1.14 -11.09
C ASP A 89 12.11 -1.37 -10.88
N PRO A 90 12.83 -1.95 -11.87
CA PRO A 90 14.28 -2.15 -11.79
C PRO A 90 15.07 -0.84 -11.65
N ALA A 91 14.53 0.27 -12.16
CA ALA A 91 15.17 1.59 -12.11
C ALA A 91 14.77 2.40 -10.86
N CYS A 92 13.96 1.83 -9.95
CA CYS A 92 13.47 2.55 -8.79
C CYS A 92 14.62 3.07 -7.91
N SER A 93 14.65 4.37 -7.66
CA SER A 93 15.63 5.03 -6.78
C SER A 93 15.60 4.54 -5.32
N GLY A 94 14.53 3.84 -4.91
CA GLY A 94 14.37 3.29 -3.56
C GLY A 94 14.73 1.82 -3.40
N CYS A 95 14.27 0.95 -4.30
CA CYS A 95 14.52 -0.50 -4.21
C CYS A 95 14.95 -1.15 -5.53
N GLY A 96 15.22 -0.36 -6.55
CA GLY A 96 15.90 -0.79 -7.76
C GLY A 96 17.33 -1.16 -7.41
N SER A 97 17.84 -2.22 -8.02
CA SER A 97 19.17 -2.74 -7.75
C SER A 97 20.25 -1.73 -8.15
N THR A 98 20.85 -1.03 -7.18
CA THR A 98 22.27 -0.66 -7.30
C THR A 98 23.09 -1.94 -7.08
N ALA A 99 23.34 -2.70 -8.15
CA ALA A 99 24.24 -3.85 -8.22
C ALA A 99 24.13 -4.90 -7.09
#